data_AF-A0A813GRQ0-F1
#
_entry.id   AF-A0A813GRQ0-F1
#
_cell.length_a   1.000
_cell.length_b   1.000
_cell.length_c   1.000
_cell.angle_alpha   90.00
_cell.angle_beta   90.00
_cell.angle_gamma   90.00
#
_symmetry.space_group_name_H-M   'P 1'
#
loop_
_entity.id
_entity.type
_entity.pdbx_description
1 polymer ?
#
loop_
_entity_poly.entity_id
_entity_poly.type
_entity_poly.pdbx_seq_one_letter_code
_entity_poly.pdbx_strand_id
1 'polypeptide(L)'
;LLYNTVEGLDEASRILSAQHLFEVLQIEPGGPSDEKQIRTAYRKLALRVHPDKQPEGAPPNLFKWAFSRLEEAKEKLEAMLAEDSESCREVHKVLRFDVHRREGAAALLGVDATAQTETAHLMPDAEKACRFQIKKLEKMVQVCPEYDRAVAACREAVETLRRGCTEEGLPRYEALLTHGMSASRTMGARDLRFPRPVVLMKPETSHLLMPKGRCRLALLCGSTAALSDEQLVASTAKFVRQPKASALRWCLDASPSAACSSAVCITLEPAGIVEPPAKRAKTTGGPEGTVRVRHILFRHQQLKQVDQMARREGSAKHALEAEAAALGALEKIFQDPNQFLKLCRELSDCSSASQPGMLTGDLGWLARGQQEQAFEECCFSLTPNSIGDLVVTSRG
;
A
#
# COMPACT_ATOMS: atom_id res chain seq x y z
N LEU A 1 20.79 19.70 -19.81
CA LEU A 1 21.33 18.64 -20.68
C LEU A 1 20.14 18.08 -21.45
N LEU A 2 20.02 18.49 -22.71
CA LEU A 2 19.02 18.01 -23.65
C LEU A 2 19.25 16.50 -23.81
N TYR A 3 18.37 15.69 -23.22
CA TYR A 3 18.37 14.26 -23.51
C TYR A 3 17.92 14.11 -24.95
N ASN A 4 18.85 13.75 -25.83
CA ASN A 4 18.51 13.16 -27.11
C ASN A 4 17.79 11.84 -26.80
N THR A 5 16.46 11.89 -26.70
CA THR A 5 15.63 10.70 -26.66
C THR A 5 15.82 10.00 -28.00
N VAL A 6 16.47 8.84 -27.97
CA VAL A 6 16.54 7.97 -29.16
C VAL A 6 15.10 7.64 -29.53
N GLU A 7 14.67 8.06 -30.72
CA GLU A 7 13.32 7.82 -31.21
C GLU A 7 12.98 6.32 -31.10
N GLY A 8 11.92 6.00 -30.35
CA GLY A 8 11.45 4.62 -30.17
C GLY A 8 11.71 4.00 -28.79
N LEU A 9 12.80 4.36 -28.08
CA LEU A 9 13.03 3.88 -26.69
C LEU A 9 11.94 4.38 -25.73
N ASP A 10 11.57 5.65 -25.90
CA ASP A 10 10.49 6.29 -25.15
C ASP A 10 9.14 5.62 -25.46
N GLU A 11 8.91 5.24 -26.72
CA GLU A 11 7.66 4.65 -27.16
C GLU A 11 7.47 3.22 -26.64
N ALA A 12 8.51 2.38 -26.70
CA ALA A 12 8.44 1.01 -26.18
C ALA A 12 8.24 1.01 -24.65
N SER A 13 8.94 1.90 -23.94
CA SER A 13 8.77 2.07 -22.49
C SER A 13 7.37 2.58 -22.15
N ARG A 14 6.85 3.56 -22.92
CA ARG A 14 5.49 4.08 -22.79
C ARG A 14 4.42 3.01 -22.98
N ILE A 15 4.55 2.15 -24.00
CA ILE A 15 3.61 1.06 -24.24
C ILE A 15 3.55 0.11 -23.05
N LEU A 16 4.72 -0.25 -22.50
CA LEU A 16 4.81 -1.12 -21.33
C LEU A 16 4.29 -0.46 -20.05
N SER A 17 4.46 0.86 -19.90
CA SER A 17 3.94 1.62 -18.77
C SER A 17 2.46 2.03 -18.91
N ALA A 18 1.86 1.88 -20.09
CA ALA A 18 0.48 2.28 -20.33
C ALA A 18 -0.49 1.47 -19.45
N GLN A 19 -1.46 2.16 -18.84
CA GLN A 19 -2.28 1.60 -17.78
C GLN A 19 -3.44 0.74 -18.30
N HIS A 20 -3.89 0.96 -19.53
CA HIS A 20 -5.00 0.24 -20.15
C HIS A 20 -4.85 0.19 -21.68
N LEU A 21 -5.60 -0.69 -22.35
CA LEU A 21 -5.48 -0.94 -23.80
C LEU A 21 -5.61 0.32 -24.66
N PHE A 22 -6.52 1.23 -24.30
CA PHE A 22 -6.70 2.49 -25.04
C PHE A 22 -5.46 3.39 -25.01
N GLU A 23 -4.71 3.40 -23.90
CA GLU A 23 -3.48 4.19 -23.77
C GLU A 23 -2.33 3.52 -24.54
N VAL A 24 -2.29 2.18 -24.55
CA VAL A 24 -1.33 1.42 -25.36
C VAL A 24 -1.39 1.86 -26.83
N LEU A 25 -2.61 1.88 -27.40
CA LEU A 25 -2.86 2.30 -28.77
C LEU A 25 -3.00 3.82 -29.00
N GLN A 26 -2.89 4.65 -27.95
CA GLN A 26 -3.11 6.10 -28.05
C GLN A 26 -4.47 6.46 -28.68
N ILE A 27 -5.54 5.78 -28.27
CA ILE A 27 -6.89 6.08 -28.76
C ILE A 27 -7.37 7.42 -28.20
N GLU A 28 -7.92 8.25 -29.07
CA GLU A 28 -8.42 9.59 -28.73
C GLU A 28 -9.67 9.57 -27.83
N PRO A 29 -9.96 10.65 -27.08
CA PRO A 29 -11.15 10.73 -26.25
C PRO A 29 -12.42 10.44 -27.07
N GLY A 30 -13.31 9.64 -26.50
CA GLY A 30 -14.50 9.13 -27.19
C GLY A 30 -14.35 7.69 -27.69
N GLY A 31 -13.15 7.10 -27.65
CA GLY A 31 -12.92 5.70 -28.00
C GLY A 31 -12.92 5.43 -29.50
N PRO A 32 -12.63 4.18 -29.91
CA PRO A 32 -12.57 3.85 -31.33
C PRO A 32 -13.97 3.89 -31.94
N SER A 33 -14.15 4.64 -33.02
CA SER A 33 -15.42 4.67 -33.76
C SER A 33 -15.61 3.44 -34.64
N ASP A 34 -14.51 2.88 -35.13
CA ASP A 34 -14.49 1.71 -36.00
C ASP A 34 -13.19 0.90 -35.83
N GLU A 35 -13.16 -0.29 -36.39
CA GLU A 35 -12.00 -1.18 -36.37
C GLU A 35 -10.81 -0.58 -37.15
N LYS A 36 -11.10 0.29 -38.13
CA LYS A 36 -10.09 0.94 -38.96
C LYS A 36 -9.22 1.89 -38.12
N GLN A 37 -9.79 2.60 -37.15
CA GLN A 37 -9.03 3.43 -36.22
C GLN A 37 -8.06 2.60 -35.39
N ILE A 38 -8.50 1.47 -34.82
CA ILE A 38 -7.67 0.55 -34.04
C ILE A 38 -6.50 0.05 -34.89
N ARG A 39 -6.80 -0.46 -36.09
CA ARG A 39 -5.78 -0.98 -37.02
C ARG A 39 -4.80 0.09 -37.48
N THR A 40 -5.26 1.33 -37.68
CA THR A 40 -4.40 2.45 -38.09
C THR A 40 -3.46 2.85 -36.95
N ALA A 41 -3.99 2.97 -35.73
CA ALA A 41 -3.20 3.26 -34.52
C ALA A 41 -2.15 2.16 -34.27
N TYR A 42 -2.57 0.90 -34.35
CA TYR A 42 -1.68 -0.26 -34.26
C TYR A 42 -0.54 -0.18 -35.30
N ARG A 43 -0.85 -0.03 -36.60
CA ARG A 43 0.17 0.03 -37.65
C ARG A 43 1.19 1.16 -37.43
N LYS A 44 0.72 2.34 -37.01
CA LYS A 44 1.58 3.49 -36.72
C LYS A 44 2.58 3.17 -35.61
N LEU A 45 2.12 2.53 -34.53
CA LEU A 45 2.95 2.20 -33.37
C LEU A 45 3.84 0.97 -33.63
N ALA A 46 3.31 -0.08 -34.27
CA ALA A 46 4.02 -1.31 -34.61
C ALA A 46 5.26 -1.03 -35.47
N LEU A 47 5.18 -0.08 -36.40
CA LEU A 47 6.34 0.35 -37.20
C LEU A 47 7.43 1.03 -36.38
N ARG A 48 7.12 1.58 -35.19
CA ARG A 48 8.08 2.27 -34.32
C ARG A 48 8.71 1.34 -33.29
N VAL A 49 7.96 0.33 -32.83
CA VAL A 49 8.40 -0.60 -31.78
C VAL A 49 8.61 -2.04 -32.27
N HIS A 50 8.74 -2.24 -33.59
CA HIS A 50 9.04 -3.56 -34.17
C HIS A 50 10.33 -4.14 -33.57
N PRO A 51 10.39 -5.44 -33.22
CA PRO A 51 11.58 -6.05 -32.61
C PRO A 51 12.89 -5.78 -33.35
N ASP A 52 12.86 -5.79 -34.69
CA ASP A 52 14.03 -5.53 -35.55
C ASP A 52 14.56 -4.09 -35.47
N LYS A 53 13.79 -3.15 -34.91
CA LYS A 53 14.19 -1.74 -34.75
C LYS A 53 14.77 -1.43 -33.38
N GLN A 54 15.04 -2.45 -32.57
CA GLN A 54 15.63 -2.28 -31.25
C GLN A 54 17.03 -1.63 -31.38
N PRO A 55 17.26 -0.44 -30.79
CA PRO A 55 18.55 0.23 -30.90
C PRO A 55 19.63 -0.49 -30.08
N GLU A 56 20.87 -0.40 -30.55
CA GLU A 56 22.05 -0.90 -29.83
C GLU A 56 22.16 -0.18 -28.48
N GLY A 57 22.10 -0.94 -27.38
CA GLY A 57 22.09 -0.42 -26.01
C GLY A 57 20.72 -0.39 -25.32
N ALA A 58 19.62 -0.71 -26.01
CA ALA A 58 18.32 -0.91 -25.37
C ALA A 58 18.32 -2.16 -24.47
N PRO A 59 17.51 -2.18 -23.38
CA PRO A 59 17.31 -3.38 -22.57
C PRO A 59 16.87 -4.57 -23.43
N PRO A 60 17.41 -5.77 -23.18
CA PRO A 60 17.07 -6.95 -23.97
C PRO A 60 15.55 -7.22 -23.86
N ASN A 61 14.94 -7.62 -24.98
CA ASN A 61 13.50 -7.92 -25.11
C ASN A 61 12.53 -6.75 -24.93
N LEU A 62 12.98 -5.51 -24.67
CA LEU A 62 12.08 -4.37 -24.46
C LEU A 62 11.09 -4.19 -25.63
N PHE A 63 11.61 -4.15 -26.86
CA PHE A 63 10.78 -3.97 -28.06
C PHE A 63 9.91 -5.19 -28.33
N LYS A 64 10.43 -6.40 -28.07
CA LYS A 64 9.67 -7.64 -28.17
C LYS A 64 8.45 -7.63 -27.25
N TRP A 65 8.63 -7.26 -25.98
CA TRP A 65 7.53 -7.16 -25.02
C TRP A 65 6.56 -6.03 -25.36
N ALA A 66 7.07 -4.86 -25.73
CA ALA A 66 6.22 -3.74 -26.14
C ALA A 66 5.37 -4.09 -27.37
N PHE A 67 5.96 -4.73 -28.38
CA PHE A 67 5.26 -5.18 -29.58
C PHE A 67 4.19 -6.23 -29.26
N SER A 68 4.50 -7.23 -28.43
CA SER A 68 3.53 -8.24 -28.00
C SER A 68 2.36 -7.62 -27.23
N ARG A 69 2.62 -6.67 -26.32
CA ARG A 69 1.57 -5.91 -25.61
C ARG A 69 0.71 -5.09 -26.57
N LEU A 70 1.31 -4.54 -27.61
CA LEU A 70 0.61 -3.76 -28.65
C LEU A 70 -0.33 -4.66 -29.48
N GLU A 71 0.10 -5.87 -29.84
CA GLU A 71 -0.73 -6.87 -30.53
C GLU A 71 -1.91 -7.31 -29.65
N GLU A 72 -1.63 -7.67 -28.40
CA GLU A 72 -2.67 -8.06 -27.44
C GLU A 72 -3.72 -6.93 -27.25
N ALA A 73 -3.27 -5.68 -27.12
CA ALA A 73 -4.17 -4.53 -26.99
C ALA A 73 -5.04 -4.31 -28.22
N LYS A 74 -4.48 -4.51 -29.42
CA LYS A 74 -5.23 -4.45 -30.68
C LYS A 74 -6.32 -5.52 -30.72
N GLU A 75 -5.97 -6.78 -30.51
CA GLU A 75 -6.92 -7.90 -30.58
C GLU A 75 -8.08 -7.73 -29.59
N LYS A 76 -7.76 -7.35 -28.34
CA LYS A 76 -8.79 -7.13 -27.32
C LYS A 76 -9.69 -5.94 -27.62
N LEU A 77 -9.15 -4.84 -28.14
CA LEU A 77 -9.97 -3.69 -28.53
C LEU A 77 -10.85 -3.99 -29.76
N GLU A 78 -10.37 -4.78 -30.72
CA GLU A 78 -11.19 -5.27 -31.83
C GLU A 78 -12.34 -6.15 -31.31
N ALA A 79 -12.06 -7.04 -30.34
CA ALA A 79 -13.08 -7.87 -29.71
C ALA A 79 -14.13 -7.06 -28.91
N MET A 80 -13.68 -6.08 -28.11
CA MET A 80 -14.58 -5.17 -27.38
C MET A 80 -15.48 -4.38 -28.32
N LEU A 81 -14.93 -3.87 -29.42
CA LEU A 81 -15.68 -3.09 -30.42
C LEU A 81 -16.70 -3.97 -31.16
N ALA A 82 -16.35 -5.22 -31.45
CA ALA A 82 -17.24 -6.20 -32.09
C ALA A 82 -18.41 -6.61 -31.17
N GLU A 83 -18.17 -6.71 -29.87
CA GLU A 83 -19.20 -7.04 -28.87
C GLU A 83 -20.21 -5.89 -28.71
N ASP A 84 -19.74 -4.69 -28.36
CA ASP A 84 -20.59 -3.50 -28.30
C ASP A 84 -19.77 -2.20 -28.36
N SER A 85 -19.96 -1.45 -29.46
CA SER A 85 -19.20 -0.22 -29.69
C SER A 85 -19.53 0.92 -28.72
N GLU A 86 -20.71 0.94 -28.10
CA GLU A 86 -21.10 1.98 -27.15
C GLU A 86 -20.46 1.70 -25.79
N SER A 87 -20.61 0.47 -25.28
CA SER A 87 -19.97 0.01 -24.05
C SER A 87 -18.45 0.10 -24.12
N CYS A 88 -17.83 -0.22 -25.26
CA CYS A 88 -16.39 -0.05 -25.48
C CYS A 88 -15.96 1.42 -25.31
N ARG A 89 -16.71 2.37 -25.88
CA ARG A 89 -16.46 3.80 -25.73
C ARG A 89 -16.71 4.30 -24.31
N GLU A 90 -17.72 3.75 -23.63
CA GLU A 90 -17.99 4.05 -22.22
C GLU A 90 -16.87 3.54 -21.31
N VAL A 91 -16.31 2.33 -21.52
CA VAL A 91 -15.13 1.86 -20.77
C VAL A 91 -13.97 2.85 -20.94
N HIS A 92 -13.67 3.26 -22.18
CA HIS A 92 -12.61 4.24 -22.42
C HIS A 92 -12.86 5.55 -21.69
N LYS A 93 -14.10 6.05 -21.73
CA LYS A 93 -14.52 7.25 -21.03
C LYS A 93 -14.28 7.11 -19.53
N VAL A 94 -14.75 6.03 -18.90
CA VAL A 94 -14.61 5.81 -17.45
C VAL A 94 -13.15 5.77 -17.02
N LEU A 95 -12.29 5.04 -17.74
CA LEU A 95 -10.88 4.84 -17.38
C LEU A 95 -10.04 6.13 -17.45
N ARG A 96 -10.54 7.19 -18.08
CA ARG A 96 -9.83 8.48 -18.21
C ARG A 96 -10.12 9.48 -17.09
N PHE A 97 -11.17 9.28 -16.31
CA PHE A 97 -11.53 10.24 -15.25
C PHE A 97 -10.67 10.04 -14.01
N ASP A 98 -10.22 11.14 -13.42
CA ASP A 98 -9.59 11.16 -12.10
C ASP A 98 -10.66 11.08 -11.01
N VAL A 99 -11.12 9.86 -10.72
CA VAL A 99 -12.19 9.60 -9.75
C VAL A 99 -11.79 9.86 -8.29
N HIS A 100 -10.52 10.18 -8.02
CA HIS A 100 -10.04 10.48 -6.66
C HIS A 100 -10.20 11.94 -6.29
N ARG A 101 -10.40 12.81 -7.28
CA ARG A 101 -10.79 14.20 -7.08
C ARG A 101 -12.29 14.34 -7.24
N ARG A 102 -12.91 15.23 -6.45
CA ARG A 102 -14.35 15.49 -6.56
C ARG A 102 -14.73 15.94 -7.97
N GLU A 103 -13.92 16.77 -8.60
CA GLU A 103 -14.16 17.25 -9.96
C GLU A 103 -14.25 16.09 -10.97
N GLY A 104 -13.26 15.18 -10.97
CA GLY A 104 -13.26 14.04 -11.88
C GLY A 104 -14.34 13.01 -11.55
N ALA A 105 -14.63 12.78 -10.26
CA ALA A 105 -15.74 11.94 -9.82
C ALA A 105 -17.11 12.50 -10.23
N ALA A 106 -17.33 13.81 -10.04
CA ALA A 106 -18.54 14.50 -10.44
C ALA A 106 -18.72 14.48 -11.96
N ALA A 107 -17.65 14.74 -12.71
CA ALA A 107 -17.67 14.72 -14.17
C ALA A 107 -17.94 13.32 -14.74
N LEU A 108 -17.39 12.27 -14.11
CA LEU A 108 -17.68 10.88 -14.49
C LEU A 108 -19.16 10.54 -14.29
N LEU A 109 -19.72 10.92 -13.15
CA LEU A 109 -21.11 10.61 -12.78
C LEU A 109 -22.12 11.59 -13.37
N GLY A 110 -21.69 12.70 -13.97
CA GLY A 110 -22.56 13.73 -14.53
C GLY A 110 -23.42 14.44 -13.48
N VAL A 111 -22.91 14.57 -12.25
CA VAL A 111 -23.57 15.33 -11.17
C VAL A 111 -23.04 16.77 -11.16
N ASP A 112 -23.86 17.71 -10.70
CA ASP A 112 -23.56 19.16 -10.73
C ASP A 112 -22.21 19.48 -10.05
N ALA A 113 -21.42 20.38 -10.64
CA ALA A 113 -20.16 20.87 -10.10
C ALA A 113 -20.32 21.64 -8.76
N THR A 114 -21.54 22.08 -8.44
CA THR A 114 -21.89 22.60 -7.09
C THR A 114 -21.75 21.53 -5.99
N ALA A 115 -21.51 20.26 -6.37
CA ALA A 115 -21.13 19.14 -5.51
C ALA A 115 -19.85 19.27 -4.70
N GLN A 116 -19.16 20.40 -4.82
CA GLN A 116 -17.95 20.66 -4.06
C GLN A 116 -18.23 20.98 -2.59
N THR A 117 -19.44 21.40 -2.19
CA THR A 117 -19.72 21.88 -0.83
C THR A 117 -20.74 21.06 -0.03
N GLU A 118 -21.77 20.48 -0.67
CA GLU A 118 -22.89 19.81 0.03
C GLU A 118 -23.00 18.31 -0.29
N THR A 119 -22.37 17.46 0.53
CA THR A 119 -22.33 16.01 0.30
C THR A 119 -23.71 15.33 0.38
N ALA A 120 -24.58 15.74 1.31
CA ALA A 120 -25.78 14.98 1.66
C ALA A 120 -26.85 14.94 0.55
N HIS A 121 -27.04 16.05 -0.18
CA HIS A 121 -28.10 16.17 -1.18
C HIS A 121 -27.79 15.42 -2.49
N LEU A 122 -26.52 15.11 -2.74
CA LEU A 122 -26.06 14.57 -4.03
C LEU A 122 -25.90 13.06 -4.05
N MET A 123 -25.84 12.42 -2.89
CA MET A 123 -25.60 10.98 -2.81
C MET A 123 -26.63 10.12 -3.55
N PRO A 124 -27.96 10.40 -3.49
CA PRO A 124 -28.94 9.62 -4.23
C PRO A 124 -28.72 9.67 -5.75
N ASP A 125 -28.38 10.85 -6.27
CA ASP A 125 -28.13 11.07 -7.69
C ASP A 125 -26.80 10.44 -8.13
N ALA A 126 -25.75 10.58 -7.31
CA ALA A 126 -24.46 9.94 -7.56
C ALA A 126 -24.56 8.40 -7.57
N GLU A 127 -25.29 7.80 -6.63
CA GLU A 127 -25.51 6.35 -6.57
C GLU A 127 -26.37 5.85 -7.74
N LYS A 128 -27.37 6.64 -8.16
CA LYS A 128 -28.18 6.35 -9.34
C LYS A 128 -27.34 6.43 -10.62
N ALA A 129 -26.54 7.48 -10.77
CA ALA A 129 -25.64 7.67 -11.91
C ALA A 129 -24.58 6.57 -11.98
N CYS A 130 -24.00 6.17 -10.84
CA CYS A 130 -23.05 5.06 -10.76
C CYS A 130 -23.66 3.74 -11.25
N ARG A 131 -24.87 3.40 -10.78
CA ARG A 131 -25.59 2.20 -11.25
C ARG A 131 -25.88 2.26 -12.74
N PHE A 132 -26.29 3.42 -13.25
CA PHE A 132 -26.52 3.61 -14.68
C PHE A 132 -25.23 3.46 -15.50
N GLN A 133 -24.12 4.02 -15.02
CA GLN A 133 -22.83 3.91 -15.68
C GLN A 133 -22.33 2.46 -15.68
N ILE A 134 -22.40 1.74 -14.56
CA ILE A 134 -22.05 0.32 -14.48
C ILE A 134 -22.91 -0.51 -15.46
N LYS A 135 -24.21 -0.20 -15.56
CA LYS A 135 -25.11 -0.87 -16.49
C LYS A 135 -24.67 -0.72 -17.95
N LYS A 136 -24.17 0.45 -18.35
CA LYS A 136 -23.60 0.67 -19.69
C LYS A 136 -22.36 -0.18 -19.98
N LEU A 137 -21.65 -0.63 -18.94
CA LEU A 137 -20.46 -1.47 -19.07
C LEU A 137 -20.78 -2.98 -19.08
N GLU A 138 -22.01 -3.40 -18.76
CA GLU A 138 -22.38 -4.82 -18.54
C GLU A 138 -22.01 -5.75 -19.69
N LYS A 139 -22.09 -5.28 -20.94
CA LYS A 139 -21.70 -6.09 -22.11
C LYS A 139 -20.19 -6.38 -22.19
N MET A 140 -19.38 -5.62 -21.46
CA MET A 140 -17.91 -5.75 -21.47
C MET A 140 -17.36 -6.78 -20.48
N VAL A 141 -18.21 -7.36 -19.62
CA VAL A 141 -17.81 -8.27 -18.53
C VAL A 141 -16.90 -9.40 -19.01
N GLN A 142 -17.17 -9.98 -20.19
CA GLN A 142 -16.45 -11.15 -20.70
C GLN A 142 -15.31 -10.80 -21.66
N VAL A 143 -15.34 -9.60 -22.27
CA VAL A 143 -14.45 -9.23 -23.38
C VAL A 143 -13.41 -8.18 -23.00
N CYS A 144 -13.65 -7.39 -21.95
CA CYS A 144 -12.75 -6.32 -21.52
C CYS A 144 -12.00 -6.72 -20.24
N PRO A 145 -10.67 -6.88 -20.28
CA PRO A 145 -9.91 -7.19 -19.07
C PRO A 145 -9.93 -6.03 -18.05
N GLU A 146 -10.21 -4.80 -18.47
CA GLU A 146 -10.36 -3.63 -17.61
C GLU A 146 -11.79 -3.42 -17.07
N TYR A 147 -12.72 -4.35 -17.32
CA TYR A 147 -14.12 -4.20 -16.87
C TYR A 147 -14.21 -3.93 -15.37
N ASP A 148 -13.57 -4.78 -14.55
CA ASP A 148 -13.59 -4.66 -13.09
C ASP A 148 -12.98 -3.34 -12.63
N ARG A 149 -11.94 -2.86 -13.33
CA ARG A 149 -11.31 -1.55 -13.06
C ARG A 149 -12.27 -0.41 -13.36
N ALA A 150 -12.97 -0.45 -14.48
CA ALA A 150 -13.96 0.58 -14.84
C ALA A 150 -15.13 0.59 -13.84
N VAL A 151 -15.64 -0.58 -13.44
CA VAL A 151 -16.66 -0.69 -12.39
C VAL A 151 -16.16 -0.14 -11.06
N ALA A 152 -14.92 -0.47 -10.68
CA ALA A 152 -14.30 0.06 -9.46
C ALA A 152 -14.15 1.58 -9.50
N ALA A 153 -13.78 2.16 -10.65
CA ALA A 153 -13.70 3.60 -10.83
C ALA A 153 -15.08 4.28 -10.64
N CYS A 154 -16.16 3.70 -11.18
CA CYS A 154 -17.51 4.21 -10.95
C CYS A 154 -17.91 4.19 -9.47
N ARG A 155 -17.53 3.14 -8.72
CA ARG A 155 -17.82 3.03 -7.28
C ARG A 155 -16.97 4.00 -6.46
N GLU A 156 -15.68 4.10 -6.77
CA GLU A 156 -14.76 5.03 -6.13
C GLU A 156 -15.21 6.48 -6.34
N ALA A 157 -15.76 6.84 -7.50
CA ALA A 157 -16.33 8.16 -7.72
C ALA A 157 -17.45 8.49 -6.72
N VAL A 158 -18.32 7.52 -6.40
CA VAL A 158 -19.35 7.69 -5.37
C VAL A 158 -18.73 7.86 -3.99
N GLU A 159 -17.73 7.06 -3.63
CA GLU A 159 -17.03 7.19 -2.35
C GLU A 159 -16.31 8.53 -2.22
N THR A 160 -15.65 8.99 -3.28
CA THR A 160 -14.99 10.30 -3.34
C THR A 160 -16.00 11.42 -3.10
N LEU A 161 -17.20 11.35 -3.68
CA LEU A 161 -18.26 12.32 -3.43
C LEU A 161 -18.83 12.21 -2.01
N ARG A 162 -18.88 11.01 -1.44
CA ARG A 162 -19.34 10.73 -0.06
C ARG A 162 -18.40 11.26 1.02
N ARG A 163 -17.09 11.37 0.74
CA ARG A 163 -16.13 11.99 1.66
C ARG A 163 -16.59 13.40 2.02
N GLY A 164 -16.68 13.69 3.32
CA GLY A 164 -17.17 14.97 3.82
C GLY A 164 -16.27 16.13 3.36
N CYS A 165 -16.89 17.19 2.83
CA CYS A 165 -16.19 18.41 2.46
C CYS A 165 -16.18 19.39 3.64
N THR A 166 -15.23 19.26 4.54
CA THR A 166 -14.90 20.37 5.46
C THR A 166 -13.85 21.28 4.80
N GLU A 167 -13.89 22.58 5.11
CA GLU A 167 -12.90 23.56 4.59
C GLU A 167 -11.44 23.14 4.88
N GLU A 168 -11.21 22.34 5.92
CA GLU A 168 -9.89 21.78 6.26
C GLU A 168 -9.65 20.38 5.67
N GLY A 169 -10.69 19.57 5.45
CA GLY A 169 -10.58 18.14 5.12
C GLY A 169 -10.46 17.85 3.63
N LEU A 170 -11.23 18.57 2.79
CA LEU A 170 -11.20 18.35 1.34
C LEU A 170 -9.89 18.83 0.71
N PRO A 171 -9.41 20.06 1.01
CA PRO A 171 -8.13 20.52 0.51
C PRO A 171 -7.02 19.62 1.02
N ARG A 172 -7.08 19.07 2.23
CA ARG A 172 -6.05 18.17 2.77
C ARG A 172 -5.98 16.82 2.04
N TYR A 173 -7.11 16.18 1.73
CA TYR A 173 -7.11 14.89 1.01
C TYR A 173 -6.63 15.05 -0.44
N GLU A 174 -7.17 16.03 -1.17
CA GLU A 174 -6.74 16.29 -2.56
C GLU A 174 -5.33 16.92 -2.61
N ALA A 175 -4.94 17.68 -1.57
CA ALA A 175 -3.56 18.11 -1.38
C ALA A 175 -2.63 16.92 -1.21
N LEU A 176 -2.99 15.89 -0.44
CA LEU A 176 -2.13 14.70 -0.31
C LEU A 176 -1.89 13.98 -1.66
N LEU A 177 -2.79 14.13 -2.63
CA LEU A 177 -2.59 13.63 -4.00
C LEU A 177 -1.61 14.48 -4.83
N THR A 178 -1.37 15.73 -4.42
CA THR A 178 -0.51 16.70 -5.13
C THR A 178 0.78 17.04 -4.38
N HIS A 179 0.83 16.80 -3.07
CA HIS A 179 1.98 16.99 -2.22
C HIS A 179 2.80 15.71 -2.22
N GLY A 180 4.03 15.79 -2.74
CA GLY A 180 5.00 14.70 -2.55
C GLY A 180 5.19 14.43 -1.07
N MET A 181 5.18 13.16 -0.66
CA MET A 181 5.47 12.80 0.72
C MET A 181 6.83 13.37 1.10
N SER A 182 6.87 14.24 2.10
CA SER A 182 8.11 14.59 2.78
C SER A 182 8.63 13.32 3.44
N ALA A 183 9.85 12.91 3.09
CA ALA A 183 10.44 11.65 3.48
C ALA A 183 10.26 11.40 5.00
N SER A 184 9.34 10.51 5.35
CA SER A 184 9.19 10.05 6.72
C SER A 184 10.31 9.04 6.98
N ARG A 185 11.48 9.56 7.34
CA ARG A 185 12.64 8.82 7.88
C ARG A 185 12.92 7.47 7.19
N THR A 186 12.94 7.44 5.86
CA THR A 186 13.55 6.30 5.16
C THR A 186 15.07 6.42 5.26
N MET A 187 15.68 5.30 5.65
CA MET A 187 17.08 5.17 6.06
C MET A 187 18.06 5.47 4.93
N GLY A 188 19.18 6.14 5.29
CA GLY A 188 20.46 6.02 4.59
C GLY A 188 20.61 6.80 3.28
N ALA A 189 21.61 7.67 3.25
CA ALA A 189 22.32 8.19 2.07
C ALA A 189 21.58 9.18 1.12
N ARG A 190 21.61 10.47 1.47
CA ARG A 190 22.43 11.50 0.79
C ARG A 190 22.15 12.87 1.40
N ASP A 191 23.21 13.65 1.47
CA ASP A 191 23.22 15.04 1.89
C ASP A 191 22.28 15.92 1.03
N LEU A 192 21.15 16.31 1.60
CA LEU A 192 20.11 17.14 0.97
C LEU A 192 20.38 18.65 1.13
N ARG A 193 21.65 19.08 1.10
CA ARG A 193 22.05 20.50 1.19
C ARG A 193 21.51 21.40 0.06
N PHE A 194 20.80 20.86 -0.93
CA PHE A 194 20.09 21.61 -1.96
C PHE A 194 18.63 21.13 -2.07
N PRO A 195 17.63 22.03 -2.03
CA PRO A 195 16.24 21.68 -2.24
C PRO A 195 16.05 21.29 -3.72
N ARG A 196 16.27 20.02 -4.02
CA ARG A 196 15.79 19.42 -5.25
C ARG A 196 14.42 18.82 -4.96
N PRO A 197 13.40 19.02 -5.81
CA PRO A 197 12.17 18.25 -5.71
C PRO A 197 12.54 16.77 -5.82
N VAL A 198 12.44 16.04 -4.70
CA VAL A 198 13.04 14.70 -4.56
C VAL A 198 12.30 13.67 -5.41
N VAL A 199 11.00 13.85 -5.66
CA VAL A 199 10.22 13.06 -6.61
C VAL A 199 9.02 13.91 -7.04
N LEU A 200 8.79 14.11 -8.34
CA LEU A 200 7.46 14.47 -8.84
C LEU A 200 6.64 13.18 -8.74
N MET A 201 5.95 12.97 -7.61
CA MET A 201 5.08 11.81 -7.48
C MET A 201 3.92 11.97 -8.47
N LYS A 202 3.87 11.11 -9.48
CA LYS A 202 2.65 10.92 -10.26
C LYS A 202 1.81 9.90 -9.48
N PRO A 203 0.69 10.29 -8.88
CA PRO A 203 -0.16 9.32 -8.20
C PRO A 203 -0.63 8.30 -9.24
N GLU A 204 -0.43 7.02 -8.95
CA GLU A 204 -0.94 5.91 -9.74
C GLU A 204 -1.93 5.11 -8.91
N THR A 205 -3.07 4.78 -9.53
CA THR A 205 -4.10 3.98 -8.90
C THR A 205 -4.18 2.62 -9.57
N SER A 206 -3.90 1.58 -8.79
CA SER A 206 -4.19 0.19 -9.14
C SER A 206 -5.35 -0.32 -8.31
N HIS A 207 -6.28 -1.04 -8.95
CA HIS A 207 -7.36 -1.73 -8.26
C HIS A 207 -7.01 -3.21 -8.20
N LEU A 208 -7.11 -3.80 -7.00
CA LEU A 208 -6.87 -5.22 -6.77
C LEU A 208 -8.12 -5.81 -6.14
N LEU A 209 -8.61 -6.93 -6.70
CA LEU A 209 -9.70 -7.65 -6.09
C LEU A 209 -9.20 -8.34 -4.82
N MET A 210 -9.75 -7.90 -3.70
CA MET A 210 -9.39 -8.41 -2.39
C MET A 210 -9.94 -9.84 -2.20
N PRO A 211 -9.11 -10.86 -1.93
CA PRO A 211 -9.60 -12.18 -1.59
C PRO A 211 -10.50 -12.13 -0.35
N LYS A 212 -11.46 -13.05 -0.24
CA LYS A 212 -12.48 -13.11 0.85
C LYS A 212 -11.92 -13.42 2.26
N GLY A 213 -10.61 -13.34 2.45
CA GLY A 213 -9.92 -13.66 3.70
C GLY A 213 -8.95 -12.57 4.13
N ARG A 214 -8.24 -12.81 5.23
CA ARG A 214 -7.12 -11.95 5.63
C ARG A 214 -6.08 -11.93 4.52
N CYS A 215 -5.62 -10.75 4.13
CA CYS A 215 -4.50 -10.61 3.22
C CYS A 215 -3.40 -9.74 3.84
N ARG A 216 -2.24 -9.77 3.19
CA ARG A 216 -1.20 -8.77 3.40
C ARG A 216 -0.90 -8.09 2.07
N LEU A 217 -0.82 -6.77 2.11
CA LEU A 217 -0.27 -5.97 1.04
C LEU A 217 1.19 -5.67 1.38
N ALA A 218 2.11 -6.09 0.49
CA ALA A 218 3.53 -5.79 0.58
C ALA A 218 3.89 -4.75 -0.47
N LEU A 219 4.44 -3.62 -0.06
CA LEU A 219 5.02 -2.62 -0.96
C LEU A 219 6.54 -2.65 -0.77
N LEU A 220 7.27 -3.03 -1.81
CA LEU A 220 8.69 -3.33 -1.76
C LEU A 220 9.47 -2.34 -2.63
N CYS A 221 10.65 -1.92 -2.18
CA CYS A 221 11.52 -1.01 -2.91
C CYS A 221 13.00 -1.27 -2.59
N GLY A 222 13.84 -1.09 -3.62
CA GLY A 222 15.25 -1.46 -3.55
C GLY A 222 15.42 -2.98 -3.59
N SER A 223 16.28 -3.54 -2.75
CA SER A 223 16.57 -4.98 -2.76
C SER A 223 15.42 -5.87 -2.32
N THR A 224 14.45 -5.36 -1.57
CA THR A 224 13.27 -6.14 -1.19
C THR A 224 12.40 -6.47 -2.40
N ALA A 225 12.43 -5.66 -3.47
CA ALA A 225 11.70 -5.92 -4.70
C ALA A 225 12.21 -7.15 -5.47
N ALA A 226 13.38 -7.69 -5.11
CA ALA A 226 13.92 -8.92 -5.67
C ALA A 226 13.49 -10.18 -4.90
N LEU A 227 12.75 -10.04 -3.79
CA LEU A 227 12.21 -11.18 -3.04
C LEU A 227 11.05 -11.80 -3.80
N SER A 228 11.03 -13.13 -3.91
CA SER A 228 9.91 -13.86 -4.52
C SER A 228 8.70 -13.93 -3.57
N ASP A 229 7.51 -14.15 -4.13
CA ASP A 229 6.29 -14.32 -3.36
C ASP A 229 6.42 -15.46 -2.33
N GLU A 230 7.08 -16.57 -2.69
CA GLU A 230 7.34 -17.67 -1.76
C GLU A 230 8.22 -17.23 -0.59
N GLN A 231 9.24 -16.41 -0.84
CA GLN A 231 10.10 -15.88 0.22
C GLN A 231 9.32 -14.95 1.15
N LEU A 232 8.47 -14.08 0.59
CA LEU A 232 7.65 -13.15 1.37
C LEU A 232 6.68 -13.90 2.28
N VAL A 233 6.02 -14.95 1.75
CA VAL A 233 5.08 -15.79 2.50
C VAL A 233 5.80 -16.63 3.54
N ALA A 234 6.88 -17.33 3.18
CA ALA A 234 7.59 -18.23 4.08
C ALA A 234 8.22 -17.50 5.28
N SER A 235 8.87 -16.35 5.03
CA SER A 235 9.54 -15.56 6.07
C SER A 235 8.56 -14.96 7.09
N THR A 236 7.30 -14.79 6.73
CA THR A 236 6.29 -14.10 7.55
C THR A 236 5.07 -14.94 7.90
N ALA A 237 5.08 -16.24 7.57
CA ALA A 237 3.97 -17.15 7.88
C ALA A 237 3.60 -17.15 9.37
N LYS A 238 4.59 -17.01 10.24
CA LYS A 238 4.44 -16.94 11.71
C LYS A 238 3.85 -15.62 12.24
N PHE A 239 3.95 -14.53 11.48
CA PHE A 239 3.59 -13.18 11.93
C PHE A 239 2.14 -12.84 11.63
N VAL A 240 1.21 -13.51 12.30
CA VAL A 240 -0.23 -13.42 11.98
C VAL A 240 -0.79 -12.00 12.05
N ARG A 241 -0.38 -11.21 13.04
CA ARG A 241 -0.86 -9.84 13.30
C ARG A 241 0.30 -8.84 13.51
N GLN A 242 1.46 -9.15 12.94
CA GLN A 242 2.70 -8.38 13.13
C GLN A 242 3.23 -7.85 11.79
N PRO A 243 2.54 -6.86 11.16
CA PRO A 243 2.98 -6.27 9.90
C PRO A 243 4.37 -5.60 9.99
N LYS A 244 4.73 -4.95 11.10
CA LYS A 244 6.05 -4.33 11.24
C LYS A 244 7.15 -5.39 11.32
N ALA A 245 6.95 -6.44 12.10
CA ALA A 245 7.86 -7.59 12.12
C ALA A 245 8.02 -8.22 10.72
N SER A 246 6.92 -8.32 9.97
CA SER A 246 6.93 -8.83 8.59
C SER A 246 7.77 -7.96 7.65
N ALA A 247 7.54 -6.65 7.66
CA ALA A 247 8.29 -5.70 6.84
C ALA A 247 9.78 -5.69 7.18
N LEU A 248 10.12 -5.67 8.48
CA LEU A 248 11.51 -5.70 8.92
C LEU A 248 12.19 -7.01 8.52
N ARG A 249 11.49 -8.15 8.63
CA ARG A 249 12.03 -9.44 8.21
C ARG A 249 12.38 -9.44 6.72
N TRP A 250 11.51 -8.91 5.86
CA TRP A 250 11.80 -8.78 4.43
C TRP A 250 13.01 -7.88 4.16
N CYS A 251 13.14 -6.77 4.89
CA CYS A 251 14.32 -5.90 4.76
C CYS A 251 15.62 -6.63 5.13
N LEU A 252 15.58 -7.54 6.11
CA LEU A 252 16.73 -8.34 6.56
C LEU A 252 17.02 -9.56 5.66
N ASP A 253 15.99 -10.13 5.04
CA ASP A 253 16.14 -11.22 4.06
C ASP A 253 16.65 -10.73 2.70
N ALA A 254 16.43 -9.44 2.40
CA ALA A 254 16.98 -8.80 1.21
C ALA A 254 18.51 -8.66 1.27
N SER A 255 19.16 -8.51 0.12
CA SER A 255 20.63 -8.50 0.03
C SER A 255 21.26 -7.46 0.97
N PRO A 256 22.15 -7.86 1.91
CA PRO A 256 22.78 -6.94 2.85
C PRO A 256 23.76 -5.97 2.18
N SER A 257 24.17 -6.26 0.93
CA SER A 257 25.04 -5.40 0.12
C SER A 257 24.29 -4.34 -0.69
N ALA A 258 22.95 -4.32 -0.62
CA ALA A 258 22.15 -3.40 -1.40
C ALA A 258 22.26 -1.97 -0.89
N ALA A 259 22.25 -1.00 -1.82
CA ALA A 259 22.31 0.41 -1.49
C ALA A 259 21.06 0.92 -0.76
N CYS A 260 19.90 0.29 -0.99
CA CYS A 260 18.65 0.59 -0.31
C CYS A 260 17.76 -0.66 -0.21
N SER A 261 17.03 -0.75 0.90
CA SER A 261 16.06 -1.80 1.20
C SER A 261 14.94 -1.16 1.99
N SER A 262 13.72 -1.22 1.47
CA SER A 262 12.54 -0.78 2.22
C SER A 262 11.33 -1.66 1.91
N ALA A 263 10.48 -1.82 2.92
CA ALA A 263 9.25 -2.56 2.79
C ALA A 263 8.15 -1.91 3.64
N VAL A 264 6.93 -1.92 3.13
CA VAL A 264 5.72 -1.63 3.88
C VAL A 264 4.85 -2.88 3.85
N CYS A 265 4.36 -3.29 5.02
CA CYS A 265 3.40 -4.36 5.14
C CYS A 265 2.11 -3.80 5.74
N ILE A 266 0.99 -4.04 5.06
CA ILE A 266 -0.35 -3.70 5.55
C ILE A 266 -1.12 -5.01 5.66
N THR A 267 -1.66 -5.30 6.84
CA THR A 267 -2.56 -6.45 7.02
C THR A 267 -3.99 -5.96 6.87
N LEU A 268 -4.74 -6.56 5.93
CA LEU A 268 -6.15 -6.28 5.71
C LEU A 268 -6.97 -7.46 6.21
N GLU A 269 -7.92 -7.19 7.09
CA GLU A 269 -8.90 -8.17 7.56
C GLU A 269 -10.28 -7.77 7.02
N PRO A 270 -11.06 -8.69 6.42
CA PRO A 270 -12.39 -8.37 5.91
C PRO A 270 -13.31 -7.94 7.05
N ALA A 271 -14.01 -6.82 6.86
CA ALA A 271 -15.03 -6.34 7.78
C ALA A 271 -16.19 -7.35 7.82
N GLY A 272 -16.24 -8.19 8.86
CA GLY A 272 -17.25 -9.24 8.98
C GLY A 272 -16.85 -10.46 9.81
N ILE A 273 -15.57 -10.61 10.17
CA ILE A 273 -15.12 -11.56 11.21
C ILE A 273 -14.61 -10.77 12.41
N VAL A 274 -15.41 -9.80 12.88
CA VAL A 274 -15.36 -9.51 14.31
C VAL A 274 -16.12 -10.66 14.92
N GLU A 275 -15.41 -11.74 15.27
CA GLU A 275 -15.95 -12.65 16.28
C GLU A 275 -16.49 -11.74 17.40
N PRO A 276 -17.78 -11.84 17.76
CA PRO A 276 -18.30 -11.06 18.87
C PRO A 276 -17.31 -11.26 20.02
N PRO A 277 -16.81 -10.19 20.66
CA PRO A 277 -15.72 -10.28 21.62
C PRO A 277 -16.05 -11.45 22.54
N ALA A 278 -15.24 -12.53 22.42
CA ALA A 278 -15.60 -13.84 22.96
C ALA A 278 -16.15 -13.61 24.36
N LYS A 279 -17.45 -13.93 24.55
CA LYS A 279 -18.28 -13.64 25.75
C LYS A 279 -17.39 -13.24 26.90
N ARG A 280 -17.25 -11.91 27.17
CA ARG A 280 -16.34 -11.31 28.17
C ARG A 280 -15.79 -12.40 29.07
N ALA A 281 -14.66 -13.00 28.67
CA ALA A 281 -14.03 -14.02 29.50
C ALA A 281 -13.82 -13.32 30.83
N LYS A 282 -14.55 -13.76 31.86
CA LYS A 282 -14.71 -13.08 33.14
C LYS A 282 -13.34 -12.60 33.58
N THR A 283 -13.04 -11.32 33.35
CA THR A 283 -11.72 -10.74 33.57
C THR A 283 -11.54 -10.77 35.07
N THR A 284 -10.73 -11.70 35.53
CA THR A 284 -10.36 -11.81 36.93
C THR A 284 -9.51 -10.59 37.30
N GLY A 285 -10.16 -9.52 37.76
CA GLY A 285 -9.60 -8.57 38.74
C GLY A 285 -8.91 -7.28 38.26
N GLY A 286 -9.16 -6.79 37.04
CA GLY A 286 -8.63 -5.50 36.57
C GLY A 286 -9.62 -4.33 36.68
N PRO A 287 -9.16 -3.08 36.90
CA PRO A 287 -10.01 -1.89 36.77
C PRO A 287 -10.62 -1.78 35.36
N GLU A 288 -11.86 -1.29 35.26
CA GLU A 288 -12.55 -1.11 33.97
C GLU A 288 -11.77 -0.16 33.06
N GLY A 289 -11.62 -0.51 31.78
CA GLY A 289 -10.89 0.30 30.80
C GLY A 289 -9.36 0.20 30.88
N THR A 290 -8.80 -0.76 31.64
CA THR A 290 -7.36 -0.97 31.75
C THR A 290 -6.90 -2.29 31.14
N VAL A 291 -5.64 -2.35 30.72
CA VAL A 291 -4.96 -3.56 30.22
C VAL A 291 -3.73 -3.87 31.05
N ARG A 292 -3.43 -5.15 31.29
CA ARG A 292 -2.18 -5.56 31.94
C ARG A 292 -1.28 -6.23 30.93
N VAL A 293 -0.07 -5.71 30.79
CA VAL A 293 0.87 -6.14 29.75
C VAL A 293 2.25 -6.44 30.34
N ARG A 294 2.96 -7.34 29.65
CA ARG A 294 4.40 -7.53 29.82
C ARG A 294 5.11 -7.05 28.57
N HIS A 295 6.34 -6.58 28.73
CA HIS A 295 7.15 -6.15 27.58
C HIS A 295 8.60 -6.63 27.64
N ILE A 296 9.27 -6.55 26.50
CA ILE A 296 10.73 -6.69 26.37
C ILE A 296 11.20 -5.43 25.65
N LEU A 297 12.00 -4.61 26.33
CA LEU A 297 12.50 -3.35 25.79
C LEU A 297 13.90 -3.57 25.22
N PHE A 298 14.15 -3.08 24.00
CA PHE A 298 15.48 -3.04 23.40
C PHE A 298 15.87 -1.59 23.20
N ARG A 299 16.99 -1.17 23.77
CA ARG A 299 17.50 0.21 23.66
C ARG A 299 18.68 0.27 22.69
N HIS A 300 18.90 1.45 22.12
CA HIS A 300 20.10 1.74 21.33
C HIS A 300 20.85 2.98 21.82
N GLN A 301 22.15 3.07 21.52
CA GLN A 301 23.06 4.11 22.04
C GLN A 301 22.74 5.52 21.55
N GLN A 302 22.01 5.67 20.44
CA GLN A 302 21.61 6.98 19.90
C GLN A 302 20.43 7.64 20.68
N LEU A 303 19.85 6.95 21.66
CA LEU A 303 18.82 7.53 22.52
C LEU A 303 19.44 8.58 23.44
N LYS A 304 18.99 9.83 23.30
CA LYS A 304 19.49 10.95 24.12
C LYS A 304 18.69 11.15 25.41
N GLN A 305 17.47 10.61 25.46
CA GLN A 305 16.58 10.78 26.61
C GLN A 305 16.98 9.83 27.74
N VAL A 306 17.14 10.41 28.93
CA VAL A 306 17.35 9.63 30.16
C VAL A 306 16.07 8.86 30.47
N ASP A 307 16.18 7.55 30.56
CA ASP A 307 15.08 6.66 30.91
C ASP A 307 15.29 6.13 32.33
N GLN A 308 14.46 6.58 33.27
CA GLN A 308 14.52 6.18 34.68
C GLN A 308 14.25 4.68 34.87
N MET A 309 13.57 4.05 33.92
CA MET A 309 13.22 2.63 33.94
C MET A 309 14.19 1.79 33.12
N ALA A 310 15.29 2.35 32.62
CA ALA A 310 16.35 1.56 31.99
C ALA A 310 17.14 0.77 33.06
N ARG A 311 17.27 -0.53 32.85
CA ARG A 311 18.09 -1.43 33.67
C ARG A 311 19.57 -1.33 33.33
N ARG A 312 19.88 -1.12 32.05
CA ARG A 312 21.23 -1.04 31.49
C ARG A 312 21.22 -0.12 30.28
N GLU A 313 22.41 0.30 29.85
CA GLU A 313 22.57 0.96 28.56
C GLU A 313 22.22 0.00 27.41
N GLY A 314 21.69 0.56 26.32
CA GLY A 314 21.29 -0.21 25.15
C GLY A 314 22.48 -0.89 24.49
N SER A 315 22.37 -2.20 24.26
CA SER A 315 23.43 -2.99 23.63
C SER A 315 23.59 -2.70 22.13
N ALA A 316 22.53 -2.22 21.47
CA ALA A 316 22.54 -1.85 20.07
C ALA A 316 23.18 -0.48 19.84
N LYS A 317 24.00 -0.34 18.78
CA LYS A 317 24.61 0.94 18.39
C LYS A 317 23.57 1.89 17.81
N HIS A 318 22.64 1.37 17.00
CA HIS A 318 21.60 2.15 16.32
C HIS A 318 20.24 1.44 16.34
N ALA A 319 19.18 2.19 16.03
CA ALA A 319 17.79 1.71 16.09
C ALA A 319 17.58 0.39 15.34
N LEU A 320 18.13 0.27 14.13
CA LEU A 320 17.99 -0.95 13.31
C LEU A 320 18.55 -2.21 14.00
N GLU A 321 19.63 -2.10 14.78
CA GLU A 321 20.18 -3.24 15.52
C GLU A 321 19.25 -3.63 16.68
N ALA A 322 18.65 -2.65 17.36
CA ALA A 322 17.66 -2.91 18.41
C ALA A 322 16.39 -3.54 17.85
N GLU A 323 15.90 -3.04 16.71
CA GLU A 323 14.74 -3.61 16.00
C GLU A 323 15.01 -5.04 15.53
N ALA A 324 16.19 -5.33 14.98
CA ALA A 324 16.58 -6.68 14.58
C ALA A 324 16.70 -7.63 15.78
N ALA A 325 17.22 -7.16 16.92
CA ALA A 325 17.25 -7.94 18.16
C ALA A 325 15.84 -8.22 18.70
N ALA A 326 14.95 -7.22 18.65
CA ALA A 326 13.54 -7.35 19.03
C ALA A 326 12.81 -8.36 18.13
N LEU A 327 13.05 -8.31 16.82
CA LEU A 327 12.53 -9.30 15.88
C LEU A 327 13.03 -10.70 16.22
N GLY A 328 14.33 -10.87 16.43
CA GLY A 328 14.89 -12.18 16.80
C GLY A 328 14.31 -12.75 18.10
N ALA A 329 14.00 -11.90 19.09
CA ALA A 329 13.29 -12.32 20.29
C ALA A 329 11.84 -12.72 20.00
N LEU A 330 11.12 -11.92 19.21
CA LEU A 330 9.75 -12.20 18.78
C LEU A 330 9.65 -13.54 18.04
N GLU A 331 10.59 -13.82 17.14
CA GLU A 331 10.66 -15.09 16.41
C GLU A 331 10.82 -16.29 17.35
N LYS A 332 11.67 -16.18 18.37
CA LYS A 332 11.84 -17.23 19.40
C LYS A 332 10.60 -17.43 20.25
N ILE A 333 9.90 -16.33 20.59
CA ILE A 333 8.64 -16.41 21.35
C ILE A 333 7.55 -17.09 20.51
N PHE A 334 7.48 -16.84 19.21
CA PHE A 334 6.54 -17.56 18.34
C PHE A 334 6.87 -19.04 18.16
N GLN A 335 8.14 -19.42 18.27
CA GLN A 335 8.55 -20.84 18.30
C GLN A 335 8.15 -21.52 19.62
N ASP A 336 8.32 -20.83 20.75
CA ASP A 336 7.94 -21.31 22.07
C ASP A 336 7.48 -20.16 22.99
N PRO A 337 6.15 -19.96 23.14
CA PRO A 337 5.61 -18.88 23.96
C PRO A 337 6.03 -18.92 25.43
N ASN A 338 6.43 -20.09 25.94
CA ASN A 338 6.87 -20.24 27.33
C ASN A 338 8.23 -19.56 27.58
N GLN A 339 8.98 -19.23 26.52
CA GLN A 339 10.27 -18.55 26.64
C GLN A 339 10.14 -17.06 26.92
N PHE A 340 8.94 -16.46 26.87
CA PHE A 340 8.77 -15.02 27.07
C PHE A 340 9.47 -14.52 28.34
N LEU A 341 9.22 -15.15 29.49
CA LEU A 341 9.78 -14.70 30.77
C LEU A 341 11.31 -14.86 30.81
N LYS A 342 11.82 -15.94 30.22
CA LYS A 342 13.26 -16.20 30.11
C LYS A 342 13.93 -15.13 29.24
N LEU A 343 13.42 -14.92 28.03
CA LEU A 343 13.92 -13.94 27.08
C LEU A 343 13.80 -12.51 27.63
N CYS A 344 12.71 -12.19 28.32
CA CYS A 344 12.55 -10.89 28.97
C CYS A 344 13.66 -10.64 30.00
N ARG A 345 13.94 -11.62 30.88
CA ARG A 345 14.98 -11.48 31.92
C ARG A 345 16.38 -11.32 31.33
N GLU A 346 16.67 -12.02 30.24
CA GLU A 346 17.97 -12.03 29.56
C GLU A 346 18.18 -10.77 28.68
N LEU A 347 17.17 -10.42 27.90
CA LEU A 347 17.31 -9.48 26.77
C LEU A 347 16.76 -8.08 27.07
N SER A 348 15.75 -7.94 27.94
CA SER A 348 15.11 -6.64 28.16
C SER A 348 16.02 -5.64 28.89
N ASP A 349 16.08 -4.44 28.34
CA ASP A 349 16.79 -3.29 28.89
C ASP A 349 15.93 -2.49 29.87
N CYS A 350 14.68 -2.91 30.15
CA CYS A 350 13.82 -2.29 31.15
C CYS A 350 14.03 -2.92 32.55
N SER A 351 13.91 -2.12 33.60
CA SER A 351 14.00 -2.54 35.01
C SER A 351 12.92 -3.56 35.39
N SER A 352 11.78 -3.58 34.68
CA SER A 352 10.70 -4.57 34.84
C SER A 352 11.19 -6.01 34.62
N ALA A 353 12.26 -6.21 33.84
CA ALA A 353 12.88 -7.51 33.60
C ALA A 353 13.47 -8.15 34.87
N SER A 354 13.80 -7.33 35.88
CA SER A 354 14.35 -7.79 37.16
C SER A 354 13.28 -8.24 38.15
N GLN A 355 11.99 -8.03 37.85
CA GLN A 355 10.90 -8.46 38.72
C GLN A 355 10.85 -10.00 38.83
N PRO A 356 10.55 -10.57 40.02
CA PRO A 356 10.65 -12.01 40.26
C PRO A 356 9.51 -12.82 39.63
N GLY A 357 9.80 -14.07 39.29
CA GLY A 357 8.80 -15.06 38.89
C GLY A 357 7.92 -14.60 37.72
N MET A 358 6.60 -14.65 37.94
CA MET A 358 5.59 -14.28 36.92
C MET A 358 5.46 -12.77 36.68
N LEU A 359 6.13 -11.94 37.48
CA LEU A 359 6.12 -10.49 37.32
C LEU A 359 7.23 -10.01 36.37
N THR A 360 8.12 -10.89 35.90
CA THR A 360 9.18 -10.49 34.96
C THR A 360 8.60 -9.81 33.71
N GLY A 361 9.01 -8.56 33.49
CA GLY A 361 8.56 -7.71 32.38
C GLY A 361 7.18 -7.09 32.57
N ASP A 362 6.50 -7.29 33.71
CA ASP A 362 5.16 -6.78 33.99
C ASP A 362 5.17 -5.27 34.23
N LEU A 363 4.27 -4.57 33.52
CA LEU A 363 4.07 -3.12 33.67
C LEU A 363 2.85 -2.79 34.54
N GLY A 364 2.13 -3.81 35.03
CA GLY A 364 0.90 -3.61 35.78
C GLY A 364 -0.26 -3.16 34.88
N TRP A 365 -1.28 -2.57 35.50
CA TRP A 365 -2.48 -2.09 34.82
C TRP A 365 -2.24 -0.72 34.20
N LEU A 366 -2.39 -0.64 32.88
CA LEU A 366 -2.25 0.57 32.10
C LEU A 366 -3.62 1.10 31.68
N ALA A 367 -3.84 2.40 31.89
CA ALA A 367 -4.98 3.12 31.36
C ALA A 367 -4.57 3.94 30.12
N ARG A 368 -5.56 4.35 29.31
CA ARG A 368 -5.31 5.24 28.18
C ARG A 368 -4.79 6.60 28.64
N GLY A 369 -3.91 7.21 27.84
CA GLY A 369 -3.23 8.48 28.09
C GLY A 369 -1.98 8.38 29.00
N GLN A 370 -1.61 7.19 29.48
CA GLN A 370 -0.48 7.01 30.41
C GLN A 370 0.85 6.67 29.72
N GLN A 371 0.80 6.18 28.48
CA GLN A 371 1.96 5.72 27.71
C GLN A 371 2.06 6.47 26.39
N GLU A 372 3.20 6.34 25.71
CA GLU A 372 3.35 6.86 24.36
C GLU A 372 2.32 6.21 23.42
N GLN A 373 1.76 7.01 22.52
CA GLN A 373 0.63 6.64 21.67
C GLN A 373 0.86 5.30 20.94
N ALA A 374 2.03 5.10 20.34
CA ALA A 374 2.34 3.87 19.61
C ALA A 374 2.31 2.60 20.49
N PHE A 375 2.75 2.73 21.75
CA PHE A 375 2.73 1.62 22.71
C PHE A 375 1.32 1.35 23.22
N GLU A 376 0.57 2.40 23.53
CA GLU A 376 -0.82 2.28 23.95
C GLU A 376 -1.69 1.63 22.87
N GLU A 377 -1.62 2.12 21.62
CA GLU A 377 -2.39 1.58 20.50
C GLU A 377 -2.12 0.08 20.30
N CYS A 378 -0.86 -0.34 20.43
CA CYS A 378 -0.51 -1.76 20.42
C CYS A 378 -1.14 -2.50 21.60
N CYS A 379 -0.95 -2.04 22.84
CA CYS A 379 -1.45 -2.74 24.04
C CYS A 379 -2.97 -2.93 24.02
N PHE A 380 -3.73 -1.90 23.62
CA PHE A 380 -5.18 -1.93 23.62
C PHE A 380 -5.80 -2.64 22.40
N SER A 381 -5.01 -2.91 21.35
CA SER A 381 -5.46 -3.71 20.20
C SER A 381 -5.23 -5.22 20.39
N LEU A 382 -4.50 -5.62 21.43
CA LEU A 382 -4.21 -7.02 21.72
C LEU A 382 -5.39 -7.75 22.37
N THR A 383 -5.57 -9.01 21.98
CA THR A 383 -6.42 -9.93 22.72
C THR A 383 -5.69 -10.44 23.97
N PRO A 384 -6.41 -10.82 25.04
CA PRO A 384 -5.77 -11.38 26.23
C PRO A 384 -4.84 -12.55 25.89
N ASN A 385 -3.63 -12.54 26.47
CA ASN A 385 -2.57 -13.54 26.25
C ASN A 385 -2.00 -13.59 24.80
N SER A 386 -2.22 -12.56 23.98
CA SER A 386 -1.57 -12.44 22.68
C SER A 386 -0.26 -11.64 22.74
N ILE A 387 0.56 -11.77 21.69
CA ILE A 387 1.85 -11.09 21.55
C ILE A 387 1.72 -9.95 20.54
N GLY A 388 2.20 -8.77 20.93
CA GLY A 388 2.23 -7.57 20.10
C GLY A 388 3.20 -7.62 18.93
N ASP A 389 3.09 -6.62 18.06
CA ASP A 389 4.08 -6.35 17.02
C ASP A 389 5.28 -5.58 17.61
N LEU A 390 6.27 -5.28 16.77
CA LEU A 390 7.36 -4.39 17.12
C LEU A 390 6.82 -2.96 17.29
N VAL A 391 7.08 -2.36 18.46
CA VAL A 391 6.68 -1.00 18.76
C VAL A 391 7.94 -0.16 18.97
N VAL A 392 8.09 0.86 18.13
CA VAL A 392 9.15 1.86 18.28
C VAL A 392 8.58 3.01 19.12
N THR A 393 9.34 3.40 20.13
CA THR A 393 9.01 4.46 21.08
C THR A 393 10.20 5.39 21.28
N SER A 394 9.98 6.50 21.96
CA SER A 394 11.04 7.35 22.49
C SER A 394 12.03 6.62 23.40
N ARG A 395 11.64 5.47 23.97
CA ARG A 395 12.48 4.66 24.87
C ARG A 395 13.31 3.59 24.16
N GLY A 396 13.04 3.30 22.88
CA GLY A 396 13.63 2.19 22.15
C GLY A 396 12.72 1.69 21.03
#